data_AF-A0A1G2LF29-F1
#
_entry.id   AF-A0A1G2LF29-F1
#
_cell.length_a   1.000
_cell.length_b   1.000
_cell.length_c   1.000
_cell.angle_alpha   90.00
_cell.angle_beta   90.00
_cell.angle_gamma   90.00
#
_symmetry.space_group_name_H-M   'P 1'
#
loop_
_entity.id
_entity.type
_entity.pdbx_description
1 polymer ?
#
loop_
_entity_poly.entity_id
_entity_poly.type
_entity_poly.pdbx_seq_one_letter_code
_entity_poly.pdbx_strand_id
1 'polypeptide(L)'
;MKYTPLKIGLLQAVALSLYIGFFAVSVFKMQNWIHTTGVTAHPIAGILIFLFAFVISALISGSIIFAYPVTLFFDGHKRETLGIVFWSAVWLIIIFAIVAISIFFAGLGIVK
;
A
#
# COMPACT_ATOMS: atom_id res chain seq x y z
N MET A 1 -0.79 -10.18 -26.65
CA MET A 1 -0.15 -9.00 -26.05
C MET A 1 1.03 -9.49 -25.22
N LYS A 2 2.27 -9.06 -25.46
CA LYS A 2 3.46 -9.57 -24.73
C LYS A 2 3.34 -9.22 -23.24
N TYR A 3 3.03 -10.21 -22.41
CA TYR A 3 2.98 -10.11 -20.96
C TYR A 3 4.37 -9.72 -20.46
N THR A 4 4.61 -8.41 -20.32
CA THR A 4 5.89 -7.91 -19.85
C THR A 4 5.76 -7.77 -18.34
N PRO A 5 6.30 -8.71 -17.55
CA PRO A 5 6.14 -8.71 -16.09
C PRO A 5 6.62 -7.40 -15.46
N LEU A 6 7.54 -6.71 -16.15
CA LEU A 6 8.10 -5.43 -15.72
C LEU A 6 7.07 -4.30 -15.67
N LYS A 7 6.22 -4.16 -16.70
CA LYS A 7 5.21 -3.09 -16.77
C LYS A 7 4.07 -3.31 -15.78
N ILE A 8 3.68 -4.57 -15.61
CA ILE A 8 2.59 -4.97 -14.73
C ILE A 8 3.01 -4.79 -13.26
N GLY A 9 4.22 -5.21 -12.89
CA GLY A 9 4.72 -5.02 -11.53
C GLY A 9 4.93 -3.55 -11.16
N LEU A 10 5.38 -2.71 -12.11
CA LEU A 10 5.49 -1.27 -11.89
C LEU A 10 4.10 -0.65 -11.66
N LEU A 11 3.11 -1.00 -12.48
CA LEU A 11 1.75 -0.48 -12.32
C LEU A 11 1.13 -0.91 -10.98
N GLN A 12 1.33 -2.15 -10.55
CA GLN A 12 0.89 -2.63 -9.23
C GLN A 12 1.58 -1.86 -8.09
N ALA A 13 2.89 -1.67 -8.17
CA ALA A 13 3.64 -0.95 -7.15
C ALA A 13 3.23 0.54 -7.06
N VAL A 14 2.98 1.19 -8.19
CA VAL A 14 2.47 2.58 -8.24
C VAL A 14 1.05 2.67 -7.69
N ALA A 15 0.15 1.79 -8.10
CA ALA A 15 -1.23 1.76 -7.60
C ALA A 15 -1.27 1.52 -6.08
N LEU A 16 -0.43 0.61 -5.58
CA LEU A 16 -0.33 0.33 -4.16
C LEU A 16 0.22 1.53 -3.37
N SER A 17 1.27 2.16 -3.89
CA SER A 17 1.89 3.33 -3.24
C SER A 17 0.90 4.50 -3.16
N LEU A 18 0.14 4.74 -4.23
CA LEU A 18 -0.93 5.74 -4.24
C LEU A 18 -2.03 5.42 -3.22
N TYR A 19 -2.45 4.15 -3.14
CA TYR A 19 -3.46 3.72 -2.17
C TYR A 19 -2.99 3.91 -0.72
N ILE A 20 -1.76 3.52 -0.40
CA ILE A 20 -1.17 3.70 0.93
C ILE A 20 -1.11 5.19 1.30
N GLY A 21 -0.66 6.05 0.37
CA GLY A 21 -0.64 7.50 0.58
C GLY A 21 -2.03 8.09 0.83
N PHE A 22 -3.03 7.67 0.05
CA PHE A 22 -4.42 8.08 0.25
C PHE A 22 -4.98 7.64 1.61
N PHE A 23 -4.69 6.40 2.01
CA PHE A 23 -5.09 5.87 3.31
C PHE A 23 -4.45 6.67 4.46
N ALA A 24 -3.14 6.96 4.38
CA ALA A 24 -2.43 7.75 5.38
C ALA A 24 -3.02 9.15 5.55
N VAL A 25 -3.32 9.85 4.44
CA VAL A 25 -3.97 11.17 4.48
C VAL A 25 -5.38 11.09 5.09
N SER A 26 -6.14 10.04 4.76
CA SER A 26 -7.48 9.84 5.29
C SER A 26 -7.47 9.63 6.81
N VAL A 27 -6.55 8.80 7.31
CA VAL A 27 -6.36 8.59 8.75
C VAL A 27 -5.92 9.89 9.44
N PHE A 28 -5.00 10.64 8.85
CA PHE A 28 -4.56 11.93 9.40
C PHE A 28 -5.72 12.93 9.52
N LYS A 29 -6.55 13.06 8.48
CA LYS A 29 -7.74 13.93 8.52
C LYS A 29 -8.75 13.47 9.56
N MET A 30 -8.99 12.16 9.67
CA MET A 30 -9.88 11.58 10.67
C MET A 30 -9.42 11.89 12.09
N GLN A 31 -8.13 11.70 12.37
CA GLN A 31 -7.53 12.00 13.68
C GLN A 31 -7.67 13.48 14.03
N ASN A 32 -7.39 14.37 13.08
CA ASN A 32 -7.50 15.80 13.29
C ASN A 32 -8.96 16.22 13.54
N TRP A 33 -9.91 15.64 12.81
CA TRP A 33 -11.35 15.90 12.99
C TRP A 33 -11.84 15.45 14.37
N ILE A 34 -11.45 14.25 14.82
CA ILE A 34 -11.78 13.72 16.16
C ILE A 34 -11.20 14.63 17.26
N HIS A 35 -9.96 15.08 17.11
CA HIS A 35 -9.34 16.04 18.03
C HIS A 35 -10.10 17.37 18.10
N THR A 36 -10.55 17.90 16.96
CA THR A 36 -11.29 19.18 16.91
C THR A 36 -12.74 19.11 17.38
N THR A 37 -13.39 17.95 17.26
CA THR A 37 -14.80 17.78 17.64
C THR A 37 -15.00 17.30 19.08
N GLY A 38 -13.92 16.97 19.80
CA GLY A 38 -13.98 16.55 21.20
C GLY A 38 -14.76 15.24 21.40
N VAL A 39 -14.96 14.46 20.34
CA VAL A 39 -15.69 13.19 20.40
C VAL A 39 -14.81 12.16 21.12
N THR A 40 -15.08 11.95 22.41
CA THR A 40 -14.48 10.87 23.19
C THR A 40 -15.12 9.56 22.77
N ALA A 41 -14.61 8.96 21.69
CA ALA A 41 -14.97 7.60 21.34
C ALA A 41 -14.50 6.64 22.46
N HIS A 42 -15.32 5.65 22.80
CA HIS A 42 -14.94 4.62 23.77
C HIS A 42 -13.64 3.93 23.29
N PRO A 43 -12.62 3.72 24.14
CA PRO A 43 -11.30 3.24 23.71
C PRO A 43 -11.32 1.98 22.82
N ILE A 44 -12.24 1.06 23.13
CA ILE A 44 -12.47 -0.19 22.40
C ILE A 44 -12.99 0.07 20.98
N ALA A 45 -13.89 1.05 20.79
CA ALA A 45 -14.46 1.37 19.49
C ALA A 45 -13.39 1.95 18.54
N GLY A 46 -12.46 2.77 19.07
CA GLY A 46 -11.32 3.27 18.30
C GLY A 46 -10.41 2.15 17.80
N ILE A 47 -10.08 1.19 18.68
CA ILE A 47 -9.27 0.01 18.32
C ILE A 47 -9.98 -0.83 17.25
N LEU A 48 -11.29 -1.08 17.40
CA LEU A 48 -12.06 -1.84 16.42
C LEU A 48 -12.08 -1.16 15.05
N ILE A 49 -12.37 0.14 14.98
CA ILE A 49 -12.42 0.91 13.73
C ILE A 49 -11.04 0.91 13.05
N PHE A 50 -9.97 1.08 13.83
CA PHE A 50 -8.61 1.00 13.32
C PHE A 50 -8.31 -0.39 12.73
N LEU A 51 -8.64 -1.46 13.47
CA LEU A 51 -8.38 -2.83 13.03
C LEU A 51 -9.18 -3.16 11.76
N PHE A 52 -10.45 -2.75 11.67
CA PHE A 52 -11.25 -2.89 10.46
C PHE A 52 -10.65 -2.12 9.28
N ALA A 53 -10.28 -0.86 9.47
CA ALA A 53 -9.65 -0.04 8.42
C ALA A 53 -8.32 -0.66 7.96
N PHE A 54 -7.53 -1.22 8.88
CA PHE A 54 -6.30 -1.92 8.58
C PHE A 54 -6.53 -3.21 7.78
N VAL A 55 -7.49 -4.04 8.18
CA VAL A 55 -7.82 -5.28 7.45
C VAL A 55 -8.38 -4.98 6.06
N ILE A 56 -9.24 -3.97 5.92
CA ILE A 56 -9.75 -3.52 4.61
C ILE A 56 -8.59 -3.03 3.73
N SER A 57 -7.65 -2.28 4.30
CA SER A 57 -6.46 -1.80 3.60
C SER A 57 -5.54 -2.94 3.16
N ALA A 58 -5.32 -3.94 4.02
CA ALA A 58 -4.59 -5.14 3.69
C ALA A 58 -5.28 -5.96 2.60
N LEU A 59 -6.61 -6.06 2.62
CA LEU A 59 -7.41 -6.75 1.61
C LEU A 59 -7.32 -6.06 0.23
N ILE A 60 -7.44 -4.73 0.19
CA ILE A 60 -7.30 -3.94 -1.05
C ILE A 60 -5.87 -4.07 -1.58
N SER A 61 -4.88 -3.95 -0.69
CA SER A 61 -3.46 -4.09 -1.02
C SER A 61 -3.14 -5.47 -1.61
N GLY A 62 -3.61 -6.52 -0.94
CA GLY A 62 -3.50 -7.89 -1.42
C GLY A 62 -4.24 -8.09 -2.75
N SER A 63 -5.42 -7.51 -2.92
CA SER A 63 -6.18 -7.61 -4.17
C SER A 63 -5.45 -6.96 -5.34
N ILE A 64 -4.82 -5.79 -5.16
CA ILE A 64 -4.06 -5.12 -6.22
C ILE A 64 -2.86 -5.98 -6.66
N ILE A 65 -2.17 -6.61 -5.71
CA ILE A 65 -1.00 -7.46 -5.98
C ILE A 65 -1.44 -8.80 -6.58
N PHE A 66 -2.50 -9.41 -6.05
CA PHE A 66 -2.89 -10.78 -6.38
C PHE A 66 -3.92 -10.91 -7.51
N ALA A 67 -4.73 -9.88 -7.81
CA ALA A 67 -5.78 -9.98 -8.83
C ALA A 67 -5.24 -10.46 -10.19
N TYR A 68 -4.15 -9.85 -10.66
CA TYR A 68 -3.53 -10.19 -11.95
C TYR A 68 -2.82 -11.57 -11.97
N PRO A 69 -1.95 -11.91 -10.99
CA PRO A 69 -1.33 -13.23 -10.97
C PRO A 69 -2.33 -14.36 -10.72
N VAL A 70 -3.43 -14.12 -9.99
CA VAL A 70 -4.50 -15.12 -9.80
C VAL A 70 -5.20 -15.41 -11.12
N THR A 71 -5.58 -14.39 -11.91
CA THR A 71 -6.17 -14.61 -13.24
C THR A 71 -5.22 -15.36 -14.17
N LEU A 72 -3.92 -15.05 -14.13
CA LEU A 72 -2.91 -15.70 -14.96
C LEU A 72 -2.57 -17.13 -14.50
N PHE A 73 -2.76 -17.43 -13.21
CA PHE A 73 -2.59 -18.77 -12.66
C PHE A 73 -3.68 -19.73 -13.15
N PHE A 74 -4.92 -19.25 -13.28
CA PHE A 74 -6.02 -20.01 -13.89
C PHE A 74 -5.80 -20.28 -15.39
N ASP A 75 -5.08 -19.41 -16.10
CA ASP A 75 -4.66 -19.60 -17.50
C ASP A 75 -3.46 -20.57 -17.67
N GLY A 76 -2.97 -21.19 -16.59
CA GLY A 76 -1.91 -22.22 -16.66
C GLY A 76 -0.47 -21.71 -16.79
N HIS A 77 -0.26 -20.39 -16.85
CA HIS A 77 1.06 -19.77 -17.08
C HIS A 77 1.87 -19.53 -15.79
N LYS A 78 2.10 -20.61 -15.02
CA LYS A 78 2.67 -20.58 -13.65
C LYS A 78 4.05 -19.90 -13.52
N ARG A 79 4.90 -19.95 -14.56
CA ARG A 79 6.24 -19.32 -14.52
C ARG A 79 6.17 -17.80 -14.65
N GLU A 80 5.22 -17.29 -15.43
CA GLU A 80 5.02 -15.84 -15.60
C GLU A 80 4.35 -15.23 -14.37
N THR A 81 3.41 -15.95 -13.75
CA THR A 81 2.77 -15.58 -12.48
C THR A 81 3.79 -15.30 -11.38
N LEU A 82 4.76 -16.22 -11.18
CA LEU A 82 5.82 -16.06 -10.19
C LEU A 82 6.74 -14.88 -10.52
N GLY A 83 7.05 -14.68 -11.81
CA GLY A 83 7.85 -13.55 -12.27
C GLY A 83 7.21 -12.20 -11.95
N ILE A 84 5.88 -12.08 -12.09
CA ILE A 84 5.14 -10.85 -11.79
C ILE A 84 5.16 -10.56 -10.30
N VAL A 85 4.83 -11.54 -9.45
CA VAL A 85 4.82 -11.37 -7.99
C VAL A 85 6.21 -10.97 -7.47
N PHE A 86 7.25 -11.66 -7.95
CA PHE A 86 8.62 -11.36 -7.54
C PHE A 86 9.04 -9.95 -7.97
N TRP A 87 8.66 -9.54 -9.18
CA TRP A 87 8.97 -8.22 -9.69
C TRP A 87 8.19 -7.10 -8.99
N SER A 88 6.92 -7.34 -8.62
CA SER A 88 6.13 -6.44 -7.79
C SER A 88 6.73 -6.28 -6.40
N ALA A 89 7.23 -7.36 -5.79
CA ALA A 89 7.93 -7.30 -4.51
C ALA A 89 9.24 -6.49 -4.58
N VAL A 90 10.04 -6.69 -5.63
CA VAL A 90 11.27 -5.93 -5.87
C VAL A 90 10.96 -4.44 -6.05
N TRP A 91 9.95 -4.08 -6.85
CA TRP A 91 9.55 -2.67 -7.01
C TRP A 91 9.04 -2.06 -5.72
N LEU A 92 8.30 -2.81 -4.90
CA LEU A 92 7.85 -2.36 -3.59
C LEU A 92 9.02 -2.05 -2.66
N ILE A 93 10.04 -2.91 -2.63
CA ILE A 93 11.26 -2.68 -1.83
C ILE A 93 12.00 -1.43 -2.33
N ILE A 94 12.09 -1.23 -3.65
CA ILE A 94 12.74 -0.05 -4.23
C ILE A 94 11.96 1.23 -3.85
N ILE A 95 10.64 1.24 -4.02
CA ILE A 95 9.82 2.42 -3.66
C ILE A 95 9.92 2.68 -2.15
N PHE A 96 9.85 1.64 -1.32
CA PHE A 96 10.04 1.78 0.12
C PHE A 96 11.40 2.38 0.46
N ALA A 97 12.48 1.91 -0.16
CA ALA A 97 13.82 2.47 0.04
C ALA A 97 13.90 3.94 -0.39
N ILE A 98 13.31 4.31 -1.53
CA ILE A 98 13.26 5.71 -2.00
C ILE A 98 12.50 6.59 -1.02
N VAL A 99 11.33 6.15 -0.55
CA VAL A 99 10.50 6.88 0.42
C VAL A 99 11.23 7.01 1.75
N ALA A 100 11.84 5.93 2.25
CA ALA A 100 12.59 5.93 3.51
C ALA A 100 13.81 6.88 3.45
N ILE A 101 14.57 6.84 2.35
CA ILE A 101 15.69 7.75 2.11
C ILE A 101 15.19 9.20 2.02
N SER A 102 14.09 9.45 1.29
CA SER A 102 13.51 10.79 1.16
C SER A 102 13.06 11.36 2.51
N ILE A 103 12.42 10.54 3.36
CA ILE A 103 12.03 10.93 4.72
C ILE A 103 13.26 11.16 5.60
N PHE A 104 14.29 10.32 5.50
CA PHE A 104 15.53 10.49 6.25
C PHE A 104 16.24 11.80 5.88
N PHE A 105 16.35 12.13 4.59
CA PHE A 105 16.91 13.40 4.13
C PHE A 105 16.02 14.60 4.49
N ALA A 106 14.69 14.48 4.39
CA ALA A 106 13.76 15.52 4.83
C ALA A 106 13.84 15.77 6.34
N GLY A 107 13.98 14.72 7.14
CA GLY A 107 14.17 14.82 8.59
C GLY A 107 15.50 15.46 8.97
N LEU A 108 16.58 15.20 8.21
CA LEU A 108 17.88 15.87 8.40
C LEU A 108 17.84 17.37 8.07
N GLY A 109 16.95 17.78 7.16
CA GLY A 109 16.76 19.18 6.76
C GLY A 109 15.98 20.05 7.75
N ILE A 110 15.27 19.45 8.71
CA ILE A 110 14.57 20.16 9.80
C ILE A 110 15.49 20.40 11.01
N VAL A 111 16.69 19.80 11.04
CA VAL A 111 17.70 19.98 12.11
C VAL A 111 18.73 21.07 11.78
N LYS A 112 18.46 21.94 10.80
CA LYS A 112 19.28 23.13 10.52
C LYS A 112 18.51 24.42 10.74
#